data_AF-A0A6C0AZ75-F1
#
_entry.id   AF-A0A6C0AZ75-F1
#
_cell.length_a   1.000
_cell.length_b   1.000
_cell.length_c   1.000
_cell.angle_alpha   90.00
_cell.angle_beta   90.00
_cell.angle_gamma   90.00
#
_symmetry.space_group_name_H-M   'P 1'
#
loop_
_entity.id
_entity.type
_entity.pdbx_description
1 polymer ?
#
loop_
_entity_poly.entity_id
_entity_poly.type
_entity_poly.pdbx_seq_one_letter_code
_entity_poly.pdbx_strand_id
1 'polypeptide(L)'
;MSYFFLPQIHKIIDINNIIVLTNTESKIILSKSLCFFLNSMKKQIDNYPISWDNYKKYTNPYEYIHTIIPYTKISICKLKPLSRSFYKLIEIHNLLQLFEKQDPIKTFHLAEGPGGFIEAIQLLRSNNNDIYYGMTLIDNNDDNIPGWKKSKYFLSKHNNIFIETGQDKTGNLCNVDNLWFVYKKYKGTIDLITGDGGFDFSIDFNKQEVLSTKLIFCQMCFAFAVQKKGGTFILKIFDIFTQATVDLLYILSLLYEQLIIIKPNTSRWANSEKYVVCKKFKLEETYQLIENLSNLFPLVNSDSIIERFLNIDIPSLYINKLQDINAIIGQQQLENILSTLYLLDNNKQEKLETIKKNNIQKCIQWCIKYKLPYNKNIQQLNVFLSNK
;
A
#
# COMPACT_ATOMS: atom_id res chain seq x y z
N MET A 1 -7.43 2.66 -13.26
CA MET A 1 -6.39 1.95 -12.52
C MET A 1 -5.26 1.75 -13.50
N SER A 2 -4.05 2.07 -13.09
CA SER A 2 -2.85 1.97 -13.93
C SER A 2 -1.98 0.85 -13.41
N TYR A 3 -1.38 0.06 -14.30
CA TYR A 3 -0.46 -1.01 -13.93
C TYR A 3 0.68 -1.12 -14.94
N PHE A 4 1.85 -1.52 -14.47
CA PHE A 4 3.08 -1.55 -15.26
C PHE A 4 3.94 -2.75 -14.87
N PHE A 5 4.34 -3.55 -15.85
CA PHE A 5 5.34 -4.60 -15.65
C PHE A 5 6.74 -4.01 -15.59
N LEU A 6 7.53 -4.45 -14.62
CA LEU A 6 8.97 -4.19 -14.61
C LEU A 6 9.72 -5.25 -15.42
N PRO A 7 10.91 -4.94 -15.95
CA PRO A 7 11.70 -5.90 -16.71
C PRO A 7 12.03 -7.12 -15.86
N GLN A 8 11.87 -8.31 -16.45
CA GLN A 8 12.25 -9.56 -15.78
C GLN A 8 13.77 -9.65 -15.66
N ILE A 9 14.26 -9.96 -14.46
CA ILE A 9 15.68 -10.15 -14.20
C ILE A 9 15.96 -11.65 -14.01
N HIS A 10 16.76 -12.20 -14.91
CA HIS A 10 17.17 -13.62 -14.90
C HIS A 10 18.45 -13.88 -14.11
N LYS A 11 19.12 -12.83 -13.63
CA LYS A 11 20.31 -12.98 -12.79
C LYS A 11 19.92 -13.54 -11.42
N ILE A 12 20.76 -14.43 -10.90
CA ILE A 12 20.69 -14.88 -9.51
C ILE A 12 21.21 -13.74 -8.62
N ILE A 13 20.53 -13.52 -7.49
CA ILE A 13 21.00 -12.54 -6.51
C ILE A 13 22.30 -13.04 -5.87
N ASP A 14 23.36 -12.24 -5.96
CA ASP A 14 24.53 -12.42 -5.11
C ASP A 14 24.26 -11.65 -3.81
N ILE A 15 24.09 -12.40 -2.72
CA ILE A 15 23.67 -11.87 -1.43
C ILE A 15 24.73 -10.91 -0.86
N ASN A 16 26.00 -11.05 -1.24
CA ASN A 16 27.08 -10.15 -0.84
C ASN A 16 26.91 -8.73 -1.40
N ASN A 17 26.09 -8.57 -2.44
CA ASN A 17 25.80 -7.27 -3.01
C ASN A 17 24.69 -6.52 -2.28
N ILE A 18 23.97 -7.18 -1.35
CA ILE A 18 22.97 -6.53 -0.50
C ILE A 18 23.69 -5.92 0.69
N ILE A 19 23.67 -4.59 0.76
CA ILE A 19 24.32 -3.81 1.81
C ILE A 19 23.36 -2.74 2.32
N VAL A 20 23.79 -1.94 3.30
CA VAL A 20 23.12 -0.68 3.66
C VAL A 20 24.16 0.41 3.67
N LEU A 21 24.02 1.38 2.77
CA LEU A 21 24.78 2.62 2.83
C LEU A 21 23.87 3.72 3.34
N THR A 22 24.34 4.43 4.36
CA THR A 22 23.64 5.56 4.94
C THR A 22 24.34 6.86 4.57
N ASN A 23 23.58 7.96 4.57
CA ASN A 23 24.07 9.29 4.30
C ASN A 23 23.36 10.30 5.21
N THR A 24 23.88 11.52 5.28
CA THR A 24 23.27 12.63 6.05
C THR A 24 22.06 13.22 5.34
N GLU A 25 22.00 13.12 4.01
CA GLU A 25 20.92 13.67 3.20
C GLU A 25 20.39 12.66 2.18
N SER A 26 19.10 12.77 1.86
CA SER A 26 18.49 11.97 0.79
C SER A 26 18.73 12.60 -0.57
N LYS A 27 19.21 11.82 -1.54
CA LYS A 27 19.45 12.26 -2.91
C LYS A 27 18.37 11.76 -3.86
N ILE A 28 17.77 12.70 -4.60
CA ILE A 28 16.85 12.39 -5.70
C ILE A 28 17.65 12.02 -6.96
N ILE A 29 17.48 10.80 -7.42
CA ILE A 29 18.20 10.24 -8.58
C ILE A 29 17.30 10.11 -9.82
N LEU A 30 16.00 9.89 -9.64
CA LEU A 30 15.05 9.69 -10.72
C LEU A 30 14.07 10.86 -10.81
N SER A 31 13.68 11.20 -12.05
CA SER A 31 12.56 12.11 -12.33
C SER A 31 12.64 13.44 -11.57
N LYS A 32 13.83 14.06 -11.50
CA LYS A 32 14.13 15.25 -10.69
C LYS A 32 13.12 16.38 -10.88
N SER A 33 12.78 16.71 -12.13
CA SER A 33 11.82 17.77 -12.44
C SER A 33 10.42 17.45 -11.90
N LEU A 34 9.95 16.22 -12.08
CA LEU A 34 8.66 15.77 -11.55
C LEU A 34 8.64 15.83 -10.02
N CYS A 35 9.70 15.34 -9.36
CA CYS A 35 9.84 15.41 -7.90
C CYS A 35 9.78 16.87 -7.42
N PHE A 36 10.50 17.78 -8.08
CA PHE A 36 10.48 19.20 -7.79
C PHE A 36 9.07 19.79 -7.89
N PHE A 37 8.36 19.57 -9.00
CA PHE A 37 7.01 20.11 -9.20
C PHE A 37 6.01 19.49 -8.22
N LEU A 38 6.08 18.19 -7.96
CA LEU A 38 5.20 17.53 -6.97
C LEU A 38 5.41 18.12 -5.57
N ASN A 39 6.66 18.28 -5.14
CA ASN A 39 6.96 18.86 -3.84
C ASN A 39 6.50 20.32 -3.75
N SER A 40 6.69 21.10 -4.83
CA SER A 40 6.19 22.48 -4.91
C SER A 40 4.68 22.55 -4.80
N MET A 41 3.95 21.66 -5.47
CA MET A 41 2.47 21.62 -5.42
C MET A 41 1.97 21.10 -4.07
N LYS A 42 2.61 20.08 -3.50
CA LYS A 42 2.29 19.56 -2.16
C LYS A 42 2.42 20.65 -1.10
N LYS A 43 3.47 21.49 -1.17
CA LYS A 43 3.63 22.64 -0.26
C LYS A 43 2.50 23.68 -0.38
N GLN A 44 1.88 23.84 -1.55
CA GLN A 44 0.74 24.76 -1.68
C GLN A 44 -0.51 24.24 -0.96
N ILE A 45 -0.63 22.92 -0.78
CA ILE A 45 -1.74 22.30 -0.04
C ILE A 45 -1.70 22.73 1.43
N ASP A 46 -0.52 22.92 2.00
CA ASP A 46 -0.31 23.29 3.40
C ASP A 46 -0.95 24.64 3.76
N ASN A 47 -1.20 25.50 2.76
CA ASN A 47 -1.92 26.77 2.94
C ASN A 47 -3.45 26.59 3.12
N TYR A 48 -3.99 25.41 2.78
CA TYR A 48 -5.44 25.15 2.74
C TYR A 48 -5.85 23.81 3.36
N PRO A 49 -5.39 23.42 4.57
CA PRO A 49 -5.54 22.05 5.08
C PRO A 49 -7.02 21.61 5.22
N ILE A 50 -7.87 22.48 5.78
CA ILE A 50 -9.30 22.17 5.98
C ILE A 50 -10.04 22.11 4.64
N SER A 51 -9.82 23.10 3.78
CA SER A 51 -10.50 23.19 2.48
C SER A 51 -10.04 22.04 1.58
N TRP A 52 -8.74 21.75 1.52
CA TRP A 52 -8.20 20.60 0.79
C TRP A 52 -8.93 19.30 1.16
N ASP A 53 -9.15 19.05 2.45
CA ASP A 53 -9.81 17.85 2.93
C ASP A 53 -11.27 17.71 2.49
N ASN A 54 -11.95 18.83 2.23
CA ASN A 54 -13.28 18.86 1.69
C ASN A 54 -13.29 18.68 0.16
N TYR A 55 -12.43 19.40 -0.55
CA TYR A 55 -12.45 19.45 -2.02
C TYR A 55 -11.74 18.27 -2.69
N LYS A 56 -10.75 17.64 -2.04
CA LYS A 56 -10.12 16.40 -2.55
C LYS A 56 -11.12 15.26 -2.75
N LYS A 57 -12.24 15.28 -2.03
CA LYS A 57 -13.34 14.30 -2.17
C LYS A 57 -14.08 14.44 -3.50
N TYR A 58 -14.12 15.65 -4.05
CA TYR A 58 -14.75 15.93 -5.36
C TYR A 58 -13.81 15.59 -6.51
N THR A 59 -12.51 15.88 -6.39
CA THR A 59 -11.56 15.62 -7.46
C THR A 59 -11.07 14.18 -7.51
N ASN A 60 -11.23 13.40 -6.43
CA ASN A 60 -10.99 11.96 -6.45
C ASN A 60 -12.23 11.20 -6.97
N PRO A 61 -12.20 10.61 -8.18
CA PRO A 61 -13.42 10.09 -8.82
C PRO A 61 -14.09 8.91 -8.10
N TYR A 62 -13.33 8.22 -7.25
CA TYR A 62 -13.75 6.99 -6.56
C TYR A 62 -13.91 7.17 -5.05
N GLU A 63 -13.89 8.42 -4.54
CA GLU A 63 -13.98 8.69 -3.09
C GLU A 63 -15.27 8.15 -2.46
N TYR A 64 -16.39 8.27 -3.18
CA TYR A 64 -17.72 7.93 -2.67
C TYR A 64 -18.02 6.43 -2.64
N ILE A 65 -17.09 5.55 -3.05
CA ILE A 65 -17.21 4.11 -2.82
C ILE A 65 -17.43 3.84 -1.33
N HIS A 66 -16.63 4.47 -0.47
CA HIS A 66 -16.64 4.25 0.98
C HIS A 66 -17.02 5.51 1.78
N THR A 67 -16.69 6.70 1.27
CA THR A 67 -16.98 7.97 1.94
C THR A 67 -18.44 8.35 1.75
N ILE A 68 -19.06 8.94 2.78
CA ILE A 68 -20.43 9.45 2.71
C ILE A 68 -20.50 10.56 1.67
N ILE A 69 -21.49 10.48 0.77
CA ILE A 69 -21.69 11.49 -0.27
C ILE A 69 -22.19 12.79 0.40
N PRO A 70 -21.64 13.97 0.05
CA PRO A 70 -22.09 15.25 0.58
C PRO A 70 -23.61 15.41 0.49
N TYR A 71 -24.23 15.86 1.58
CA TYR A 71 -25.68 16.06 1.74
C TYR A 71 -26.53 14.77 1.72
N THR A 72 -25.90 13.62 2.03
CA THR A 72 -26.57 12.32 2.19
C THR A 72 -26.08 11.64 3.47
N LYS A 73 -26.67 10.50 3.82
CA LYS A 73 -26.22 9.64 4.94
C LYS A 73 -25.51 8.36 4.49
N ILE A 74 -25.27 8.19 3.19
CA ILE A 74 -24.83 6.92 2.62
C ILE A 74 -23.57 7.08 1.75
N SER A 75 -22.77 6.03 1.70
CA SER A 75 -21.75 5.80 0.66
C SER A 75 -22.35 4.97 -0.47
N ILE A 76 -21.64 4.87 -1.61
CA ILE A 76 -22.11 4.07 -2.74
C ILE A 76 -22.05 2.57 -2.43
N CYS A 77 -20.91 2.06 -1.93
CA CYS A 77 -20.83 0.68 -1.48
C CYS A 77 -21.57 0.52 -0.15
N LYS A 78 -22.32 -0.57 -0.03
CA LYS A 78 -23.04 -0.95 1.19
C LYS A 78 -22.13 -1.58 2.24
N LEU A 79 -21.03 -2.20 1.82
CA LEU A 79 -20.06 -2.79 2.74
C LEU A 79 -19.37 -1.69 3.55
N LYS A 80 -19.11 -1.99 4.83
CA LYS A 80 -18.37 -1.15 5.76
C LYS A 80 -17.17 -1.94 6.29
N PRO A 81 -16.14 -2.12 5.44
CA PRO A 81 -14.97 -2.91 5.83
C PRO A 81 -14.18 -2.24 6.95
N LEU A 82 -13.33 -3.02 7.62
CA LEU A 82 -12.43 -2.61 8.70
C LEU A 82 -11.54 -1.44 8.30
N SER A 83 -11.13 -1.41 7.03
CA SER A 83 -10.39 -0.30 6.46
C SER A 83 -10.65 -0.16 4.96
N ARG A 84 -10.22 0.97 4.40
CA ARG A 84 -10.34 1.26 2.95
C ARG A 84 -9.40 0.42 2.10
N SER A 85 -8.38 -0.20 2.70
CA SER A 85 -7.45 -1.05 1.95
C SER A 85 -8.16 -2.27 1.37
N PHE A 86 -9.25 -2.73 1.99
CA PHE A 86 -10.17 -3.72 1.43
C PHE A 86 -10.44 -3.51 -0.07
N TYR A 87 -10.87 -2.32 -0.47
CA TYR A 87 -11.25 -2.05 -1.86
C TYR A 87 -10.05 -2.06 -2.82
N LYS A 88 -8.84 -1.75 -2.32
CA LYS A 88 -7.62 -1.80 -3.12
C LYS A 88 -7.26 -3.24 -3.46
N LEU A 89 -7.39 -4.15 -2.50
CA LEU A 89 -7.15 -5.57 -2.74
C LEU A 89 -8.19 -6.17 -3.69
N ILE A 90 -9.45 -5.76 -3.61
CA ILE A 90 -10.48 -6.16 -4.59
C ILE A 90 -10.05 -5.80 -6.02
N GLU A 91 -9.51 -4.59 -6.24
CA GLU A 91 -9.01 -4.20 -7.56
C GLU A 91 -7.79 -5.02 -8.01
N ILE A 92 -6.81 -5.20 -7.11
CA ILE A 92 -5.58 -5.95 -7.41
C ILE A 92 -5.91 -7.41 -7.73
N HIS A 93 -6.78 -8.05 -6.94
CA HIS A 93 -7.25 -9.40 -7.18
C HIS A 93 -7.92 -9.52 -8.55
N ASN A 94 -8.86 -8.64 -8.88
CA ASN A 94 -9.60 -8.76 -10.13
C ASN A 94 -8.71 -8.49 -11.37
N LEU A 95 -7.66 -7.66 -11.24
CA LEU A 95 -6.70 -7.43 -12.31
C LEU A 95 -5.82 -8.65 -12.56
N LEU A 96 -5.35 -9.28 -11.48
CA LEU A 96 -4.28 -10.28 -11.54
C LEU A 96 -4.74 -11.72 -11.32
N GLN A 97 -6.04 -11.90 -11.07
CA GLN A 97 -6.72 -13.17 -10.77
C GLN A 97 -5.98 -13.97 -9.68
N LEU A 98 -5.74 -13.33 -8.54
CA LEU A 98 -4.87 -13.90 -7.49
C LEU A 98 -5.38 -15.20 -6.85
N PHE A 99 -6.68 -15.50 -6.94
CA PHE A 99 -7.33 -16.59 -6.19
C PHE A 99 -8.08 -17.58 -7.11
N GLU A 100 -7.53 -17.89 -8.28
CA GLU A 100 -8.16 -18.86 -9.21
C GLU A 100 -8.20 -20.28 -8.63
N LYS A 101 -7.16 -20.68 -7.89
CA LYS A 101 -7.10 -21.98 -7.23
C LYS A 101 -7.91 -21.96 -5.94
N GLN A 102 -8.73 -23.00 -5.77
CA GLN A 102 -9.61 -23.17 -4.61
C GLN A 102 -8.96 -23.97 -3.48
N ASP A 103 -7.75 -24.51 -3.69
CA ASP A 103 -7.00 -25.19 -2.64
C ASP A 103 -6.80 -24.26 -1.43
N PRO A 104 -6.87 -24.77 -0.19
CA PRO A 104 -6.62 -23.97 1.00
C PRO A 104 -5.26 -23.28 0.94
N ILE A 105 -5.23 -21.99 1.27
CA ILE A 105 -4.00 -21.19 1.30
C ILE A 105 -3.65 -20.72 2.72
N LYS A 106 -2.36 -20.46 2.93
CA LYS A 106 -1.88 -19.70 4.09
C LYS A 106 -1.46 -18.31 3.66
N THR A 107 -1.88 -17.30 4.40
CA THR A 107 -1.58 -15.90 4.12
C THR A 107 -0.93 -15.21 5.32
N PHE A 108 -0.07 -14.23 5.07
CA PHE A 108 0.60 -13.46 6.12
C PHE A 108 0.56 -11.96 5.83
N HIS A 109 0.06 -11.19 6.78
CA HIS A 109 -0.31 -9.79 6.63
C HIS A 109 0.53 -8.90 7.55
N LEU A 110 1.45 -8.14 6.97
CA LEU A 110 2.49 -7.37 7.65
C LEU A 110 2.11 -5.89 7.80
N ALA A 111 2.13 -5.39 9.04
CA ALA A 111 1.76 -4.01 9.40
C ALA A 111 0.35 -3.61 8.92
N GLU A 112 -0.60 -4.56 8.95
CA GLU A 112 -1.93 -4.36 8.35
C GLU A 112 -3.05 -4.14 9.35
N GLY A 113 -2.78 -3.77 10.61
CA GLY A 113 -3.86 -3.36 11.52
C GLY A 113 -4.72 -2.25 10.86
N PRO A 114 -6.07 -2.38 10.77
CA PRO A 114 -6.96 -3.35 11.41
C PRO A 114 -7.32 -4.61 10.57
N GLY A 115 -6.77 -4.82 9.38
CA GLY A 115 -6.93 -6.06 8.62
C GLY A 115 -7.87 -5.97 7.41
N GLY A 116 -7.94 -4.80 6.74
CA GLY A 116 -8.81 -4.62 5.58
C GLY A 116 -8.49 -5.55 4.41
N PHE A 117 -7.22 -5.90 4.20
CA PHE A 117 -6.82 -6.91 3.23
C PHE A 117 -7.25 -8.32 3.66
N ILE A 118 -7.08 -8.69 4.94
CA ILE A 118 -7.56 -9.98 5.48
C ILE A 118 -9.06 -10.15 5.20
N GLU A 119 -9.86 -9.12 5.52
CA GLU A 119 -11.31 -9.12 5.26
C GLU A 119 -11.63 -9.27 3.76
N ALA A 120 -10.86 -8.61 2.88
CA ALA A 120 -11.05 -8.74 1.44
C ALA A 120 -10.73 -10.15 0.93
N ILE A 121 -9.66 -10.79 1.41
CA ILE A 121 -9.34 -12.17 1.01
C ILE A 121 -10.40 -13.14 1.54
N GLN A 122 -10.79 -12.99 2.81
CA GLN A 122 -11.83 -13.82 3.42
C GLN A 122 -13.13 -13.76 2.62
N LEU A 123 -13.54 -12.57 2.17
CA LEU A 123 -14.73 -12.41 1.33
C LEU A 123 -14.54 -13.05 -0.06
N LEU A 124 -13.42 -12.74 -0.73
CA LEU A 124 -13.16 -13.18 -2.10
C LEU A 124 -13.05 -14.71 -2.21
N ARG A 125 -12.44 -15.36 -1.22
CA ARG A 125 -12.22 -16.81 -1.22
C ARG A 125 -13.36 -17.58 -0.56
N SER A 126 -13.98 -17.01 0.47
CA SER A 126 -15.08 -17.65 1.23
C SER A 126 -14.78 -19.11 1.62
N ASN A 127 -13.52 -19.39 1.96
CA ASN A 127 -13.03 -20.73 2.28
C ASN A 127 -12.56 -20.78 3.75
N ASN A 128 -13.24 -21.58 4.57
CA ASN A 128 -12.97 -21.72 6.00
C ASN A 128 -11.68 -22.52 6.30
N ASN A 129 -11.13 -23.22 5.31
CA ASN A 129 -9.88 -23.96 5.44
C ASN A 129 -8.64 -23.09 5.18
N ASP A 130 -8.82 -21.89 4.63
CA ASP A 130 -7.72 -20.92 4.53
C ASP A 130 -7.27 -20.48 5.92
N ILE A 131 -5.99 -20.15 6.06
CA ILE A 131 -5.42 -19.65 7.31
C ILE A 131 -4.83 -18.26 7.07
N TYR A 132 -5.15 -17.32 7.96
CA TYR A 132 -4.73 -15.93 7.87
C TYR A 132 -3.89 -15.55 9.10
N TYR A 133 -2.65 -15.13 8.89
CA TYR A 133 -1.79 -14.61 9.95
C TYR A 133 -1.70 -13.08 9.82
N GLY A 134 -2.01 -12.35 10.89
CA GLY A 134 -1.87 -10.89 10.94
C GLY A 134 -0.82 -10.47 11.95
N MET A 135 0.12 -9.62 11.54
CA MET A 135 1.13 -9.03 12.42
C MET A 135 1.15 -7.52 12.22
N THR A 136 0.97 -6.76 13.30
CA THR A 136 1.02 -5.30 13.29
C THR A 136 1.57 -4.82 14.62
N LEU A 137 2.07 -3.58 14.67
CA LEU A 137 2.53 -2.98 15.91
C LEU A 137 1.37 -2.91 16.93
N ILE A 138 1.63 -3.42 18.13
CA ILE A 138 0.70 -3.41 19.25
C ILE A 138 1.18 -2.34 20.21
N ASP A 139 0.59 -1.16 20.09
CA ASP A 139 0.74 -0.09 21.06
C ASP A 139 -0.61 0.12 21.77
N ASN A 140 -0.61 -0.08 23.09
CA ASN A 140 -1.81 0.13 23.91
C ASN A 140 -1.94 1.60 24.36
N ASN A 141 -0.88 2.39 24.23
CA ASN A 141 -0.79 3.77 24.73
C ASN A 141 -1.05 4.81 23.63
N ASP A 142 -0.83 4.48 22.35
CA ASP A 142 -1.11 5.38 21.23
C ASP A 142 -2.28 4.87 20.36
N ASP A 143 -3.43 5.56 20.45
CA ASP A 143 -4.61 5.25 19.65
C ASP A 143 -4.48 5.67 18.16
N ASN A 144 -3.45 6.46 17.82
CA ASN A 144 -3.19 6.84 16.43
C ASN A 144 -2.57 5.70 15.62
N ILE A 145 -1.93 4.73 16.28
CA ILE A 145 -1.33 3.57 15.62
C ILE A 145 -2.44 2.54 15.32
N PRO A 146 -2.70 2.22 14.05
CA PRO A 146 -3.72 1.24 13.70
C PRO A 146 -3.37 -0.16 14.20
N GLY A 147 -4.07 -0.62 15.24
CA GLY A 147 -3.98 -1.98 15.77
C GLY A 147 -5.23 -2.83 15.49
N TRP A 148 -5.38 -3.92 16.25
CA TRP A 148 -6.50 -4.87 16.13
C TRP A 148 -7.75 -4.46 16.92
N LYS A 149 -7.75 -3.29 17.59
CA LYS A 149 -8.85 -2.80 18.43
C LYS A 149 -10.19 -2.77 17.66
N LYS A 150 -10.19 -2.27 16.42
CA LYS A 150 -11.38 -2.18 15.55
C LYS A 150 -11.82 -3.55 14.99
N SER A 151 -10.96 -4.55 15.06
CA SER A 151 -11.13 -5.86 14.42
C SER A 151 -11.67 -6.92 15.37
N LYS A 152 -11.81 -6.64 16.68
CA LYS A 152 -12.21 -7.63 17.70
C LYS A 152 -13.46 -8.43 17.31
N TYR A 153 -14.51 -7.76 16.83
CA TYR A 153 -15.74 -8.44 16.40
C TYR A 153 -15.51 -9.32 15.17
N PHE A 154 -14.79 -8.82 14.17
CA PHE A 154 -14.44 -9.58 12.97
C PHE A 154 -13.60 -10.82 13.32
N LEU A 155 -12.55 -10.66 14.13
CA LEU A 155 -11.70 -11.76 14.59
C LEU A 155 -12.50 -12.80 15.38
N SER A 156 -13.46 -12.38 16.22
CA SER A 156 -14.29 -13.33 16.98
C SER A 156 -15.19 -14.22 16.12
N LYS A 157 -15.50 -13.79 14.88
CA LYS A 157 -16.31 -14.56 13.92
C LYS A 157 -15.49 -15.51 13.05
N HIS A 158 -14.18 -15.32 12.97
CA HIS A 158 -13.31 -16.02 12.03
C HIS A 158 -12.18 -16.71 12.80
N ASN A 159 -12.40 -17.98 13.14
CA ASN A 159 -11.48 -18.81 13.92
C ASN A 159 -10.19 -19.20 13.18
N ASN A 160 -10.13 -18.94 11.87
CA ASN A 160 -8.98 -19.19 11.02
C ASN A 160 -8.06 -17.98 10.83
N ILE A 161 -8.30 -16.89 11.57
CA ILE A 161 -7.47 -15.69 11.62
C ILE A 161 -6.69 -15.67 12.93
N PHE A 162 -5.37 -15.64 12.83
CA PHE A 162 -4.44 -15.68 13.95
C PHE A 162 -3.59 -14.41 13.99
N ILE A 163 -3.46 -13.80 15.17
CA ILE A 163 -2.59 -12.64 15.37
C ILE A 163 -1.21 -13.12 15.84
N GLU A 164 -0.18 -12.77 15.07
CA GLU A 164 1.22 -13.00 15.42
C GLU A 164 1.82 -11.72 16.01
N THR A 165 2.53 -11.86 17.12
CA THR A 165 3.09 -10.76 17.89
C THR A 165 4.60 -10.82 18.00
N GLY A 166 5.23 -11.88 17.47
CA GLY A 166 6.67 -12.07 17.52
C GLY A 166 7.18 -12.50 18.89
N GLN A 167 8.50 -12.56 19.03
CA GLN A 167 9.19 -12.95 20.26
C GLN A 167 8.93 -11.95 21.40
N ASP A 168 8.97 -10.66 21.09
CA ASP A 168 8.81 -9.58 22.08
C ASP A 168 7.33 -9.22 22.36
N LYS A 169 6.41 -9.88 21.65
CA LYS A 169 4.95 -9.69 21.73
C LYS A 169 4.45 -8.29 21.32
N THR A 170 5.28 -7.48 20.68
CA THR A 170 4.91 -6.13 20.22
C THR A 170 4.42 -6.09 18.78
N GLY A 171 4.69 -7.13 17.99
CA GLY A 171 4.44 -7.13 16.54
C GLY A 171 5.34 -6.16 15.76
N ASN A 172 6.41 -5.65 16.37
CA ASN A 172 7.34 -4.71 15.73
C ASN A 172 8.19 -5.42 14.66
N LEU A 173 7.97 -5.05 13.40
CA LEU A 173 8.73 -5.56 12.25
C LEU A 173 10.18 -5.04 12.18
N CYS A 174 10.51 -3.99 12.92
CA CYS A 174 11.88 -3.47 12.99
C CYS A 174 12.74 -4.22 14.02
N ASN A 175 12.17 -5.17 14.78
CA ASN A 175 12.91 -6.01 15.69
C ASN A 175 13.39 -7.29 14.97
N VAL A 176 14.71 -7.51 14.96
CA VAL A 176 15.35 -8.67 14.32
C VAL A 176 15.01 -9.99 15.02
N ASP A 177 14.75 -9.98 16.33
CA ASP A 177 14.34 -11.18 17.06
C ASP A 177 12.95 -11.65 16.63
N ASN A 178 12.06 -10.71 16.34
CA ASN A 178 10.74 -11.01 15.78
C ASN A 178 10.85 -11.61 14.38
N LEU A 179 11.80 -11.15 13.55
CA LEU A 179 12.07 -11.73 12.23
C LEU A 179 12.49 -13.21 12.37
N TRP A 180 13.46 -13.50 13.23
CA TRP A 180 13.94 -14.87 13.43
C TRP A 180 12.89 -15.79 14.06
N PHE A 181 12.06 -15.27 14.97
CA PHE A 181 10.94 -16.01 15.53
C PHE A 181 9.94 -16.43 14.44
N VAL A 182 9.54 -15.47 13.60
CA VAL A 182 8.62 -15.69 12.49
C VAL A 182 9.23 -16.64 11.45
N TYR A 183 10.51 -16.48 11.11
CA TYR A 183 11.24 -17.39 10.22
C TYR A 183 11.17 -18.84 10.72
N LYS A 184 11.53 -19.09 11.98
CA LYS A 184 11.54 -20.44 12.57
C LYS A 184 10.17 -21.10 12.53
N LYS A 185 9.10 -20.32 12.69
CA LYS A 185 7.72 -20.81 12.79
C LYS A 185 7.04 -21.03 11.43
N TYR A 186 7.36 -20.20 10.43
CA TYR A 186 6.56 -20.12 9.19
C TYR A 186 7.34 -20.28 7.89
N LYS A 187 8.67 -20.48 7.92
CA LYS A 187 9.51 -20.52 6.72
C LYS A 187 8.95 -21.40 5.59
N GLY A 188 8.87 -20.84 4.39
CA GLY A 188 8.44 -21.56 3.18
C GLY A 188 6.98 -22.03 3.18
N THR A 189 6.12 -21.56 4.10
CA THR A 189 4.74 -22.06 4.22
C THR A 189 3.66 -21.12 3.69
N ILE A 190 3.98 -19.85 3.40
CA ILE A 190 2.98 -18.83 3.08
C ILE A 190 2.83 -18.63 1.57
N ASP A 191 1.61 -18.79 1.06
CA ASP A 191 1.27 -18.68 -0.37
C ASP A 191 1.13 -17.22 -0.82
N LEU A 192 0.49 -16.39 0.00
CA LEU A 192 0.32 -14.95 -0.26
C LEU A 192 0.73 -14.12 0.96
N ILE A 193 1.60 -13.15 0.73
CA ILE A 193 2.01 -12.17 1.73
C ILE A 193 1.52 -10.81 1.30
N THR A 194 1.09 -9.99 2.25
CA THR A 194 0.78 -8.60 2.00
C THR A 194 1.45 -7.70 3.03
N GLY A 195 1.90 -6.53 2.60
CA GLY A 195 2.46 -5.49 3.44
C GLY A 195 1.82 -4.14 3.09
N ASP A 196 0.92 -3.67 3.95
CA ASP A 196 0.20 -2.39 3.80
C ASP A 196 0.65 -1.35 4.85
N GLY A 197 1.83 -1.55 5.42
CA GLY A 197 2.41 -0.67 6.43
C GLY A 197 2.65 0.76 5.92
N GLY A 198 2.34 1.74 6.76
CA GLY A 198 2.65 3.14 6.55
C GLY A 198 2.44 3.94 7.82
N PHE A 199 3.22 5.01 7.99
CA PHE A 199 3.07 5.93 9.12
C PHE A 199 2.04 7.03 8.79
N ASP A 200 1.54 7.73 9.82
CA ASP A 200 0.79 8.95 9.59
C ASP A 200 1.76 10.07 9.19
N PHE A 201 1.77 10.41 7.91
CA PHE A 201 2.63 11.45 7.34
C PHE A 201 1.91 12.79 7.19
N SER A 202 0.84 13.02 7.95
CA SER A 202 0.08 14.27 7.92
C SER A 202 0.92 15.54 8.13
N ILE A 203 2.14 15.41 8.66
CA ILE A 203 3.07 16.53 8.95
C ILE A 203 4.07 16.80 7.80
N ASP A 204 4.56 15.78 7.07
CA ASP A 204 5.50 15.97 5.95
C ASP A 204 5.40 14.86 4.89
N PHE A 205 4.49 15.06 3.93
CA PHE A 205 4.31 14.16 2.79
C PHE A 205 5.53 14.11 1.85
N ASN A 206 6.46 15.07 1.92
CA ASN A 206 7.63 15.10 1.04
C ASN A 206 8.72 14.13 1.52
N LYS A 207 8.77 13.83 2.82
CA LYS A 207 9.69 12.86 3.41
C LYS A 207 9.15 11.44 3.47
N GLN A 208 7.92 11.22 2.99
CA GLN A 208 7.23 9.93 3.07
C GLN A 208 8.04 8.77 2.48
N GLU A 209 8.70 8.96 1.34
CA GLU A 209 9.53 7.91 0.71
C GLU A 209 10.68 7.49 1.63
N VAL A 210 11.46 8.47 2.11
CA VAL A 210 12.62 8.24 2.97
C VAL A 210 12.22 7.60 4.30
N LEU A 211 11.19 8.15 4.96
CA LEU A 211 10.72 7.66 6.26
C LEU A 211 10.09 6.25 6.17
N SER A 212 9.49 5.90 5.03
CA SER A 212 8.91 4.57 4.83
C SER A 212 9.93 3.51 4.46
N THR A 213 11.12 3.90 3.99
CA THR A 213 12.14 3.00 3.44
C THR A 213 12.52 1.89 4.44
N LYS A 214 12.71 2.26 5.71
CA LYS A 214 12.95 1.32 6.82
C LYS A 214 11.85 0.26 6.95
N LEU A 215 10.59 0.70 7.04
CA LEU A 215 9.46 -0.22 7.19
C LEU A 215 9.23 -1.09 5.95
N ILE A 216 9.45 -0.56 4.76
CA ILE A 216 9.37 -1.31 3.49
C ILE A 216 10.44 -2.42 3.48
N PHE A 217 11.69 -2.09 3.84
CA PHE A 217 12.75 -3.09 3.95
C PHE A 217 12.42 -4.19 4.97
N CYS A 218 11.93 -3.82 6.17
CA CYS A 218 11.52 -4.79 7.17
C CYS A 218 10.40 -5.70 6.67
N GLN A 219 9.36 -5.14 6.01
CA GLN A 219 8.29 -5.95 5.40
C GLN A 219 8.83 -6.92 4.33
N MET A 220 9.81 -6.51 3.52
CA MET A 220 10.48 -7.39 2.57
C MET A 220 11.23 -8.54 3.27
N CYS A 221 11.97 -8.25 4.34
CA CYS A 221 12.70 -9.28 5.10
C CYS A 221 11.74 -10.33 5.67
N PHE A 222 10.64 -9.90 6.29
CA PHE A 222 9.61 -10.80 6.79
C PHE A 222 8.94 -11.58 5.66
N ALA A 223 8.69 -10.96 4.51
CA ALA A 223 8.15 -11.66 3.36
C ALA A 223 9.08 -12.78 2.91
N PHE A 224 10.36 -12.50 2.69
CA PHE A 224 11.34 -13.50 2.26
C PHE A 224 11.53 -14.62 3.30
N ALA A 225 11.33 -14.31 4.58
CA ALA A 225 11.48 -15.29 5.66
C ALA A 225 10.41 -16.39 5.61
N VAL A 226 9.20 -16.08 5.17
CA VAL A 226 8.04 -16.99 5.27
C VAL A 226 7.46 -17.42 3.93
N GLN A 227 7.82 -16.73 2.84
CA GLN A 227 7.28 -16.98 1.51
C GLN A 227 7.62 -18.38 1.01
N LYS A 228 6.59 -19.11 0.58
CA LYS A 228 6.72 -20.36 -0.16
C LYS A 228 7.23 -20.11 -1.59
N LYS A 229 8.05 -21.01 -2.14
CA LYS A 229 8.43 -20.97 -3.56
C LYS A 229 7.18 -20.91 -4.44
N GLY A 230 7.20 -20.04 -5.44
CA GLY A 230 6.06 -19.78 -6.32
C GLY A 230 4.98 -18.87 -5.71
N GLY A 231 5.13 -18.46 -4.45
CA GLY A 231 4.20 -17.57 -3.76
C GLY A 231 4.18 -16.14 -4.29
N THR A 232 3.21 -15.36 -3.81
CA THR A 232 2.99 -13.96 -4.19
C THR A 232 3.18 -13.03 -3.00
N PHE A 233 3.74 -11.85 -3.24
CA PHE A 233 3.87 -10.78 -2.26
C PHE A 233 3.30 -9.47 -2.81
N ILE A 234 2.45 -8.80 -2.04
CA ILE A 234 1.88 -7.49 -2.38
C ILE A 234 2.41 -6.47 -1.37
N LEU A 235 3.17 -5.48 -1.83
CA LEU A 235 3.82 -4.50 -0.96
C LEU A 235 3.38 -3.09 -1.33
N LYS A 236 2.91 -2.33 -0.34
CA LYS A 236 2.69 -0.90 -0.48
C LYS A 236 4.01 -0.16 -0.55
N ILE A 237 4.10 0.77 -1.51
CA ILE A 237 5.21 1.71 -1.66
C ILE A 237 4.65 3.12 -1.92
N PHE A 238 5.54 4.10 -1.92
CA PHE A 238 5.19 5.50 -2.18
C PHE A 238 5.89 5.99 -3.46
N ASP A 239 6.57 7.13 -3.39
CA ASP A 239 7.36 7.66 -4.50
C ASP A 239 8.57 6.77 -4.81
N ILE A 240 9.12 6.90 -6.02
CA ILE A 240 10.25 6.11 -6.53
C ILE A 240 11.29 7.10 -7.08
N PHE A 241 11.81 7.97 -6.22
CA PHE A 241 12.76 9.02 -6.60
C PHE A 241 14.17 8.77 -6.07
N THR A 242 14.30 7.99 -5.01
CA THR A 242 15.56 7.71 -4.29
C THR A 242 16.21 6.41 -4.76
N GLN A 243 17.53 6.31 -4.61
CA GLN A 243 18.27 5.09 -4.93
C GLN A 243 17.86 3.92 -4.04
N ALA A 244 17.57 4.17 -2.76
CA ALA A 244 17.10 3.17 -1.82
C ALA A 244 15.84 2.45 -2.33
N THR A 245 14.84 3.19 -2.80
CA THR A 245 13.59 2.59 -3.30
C THR A 245 13.82 1.84 -4.62
N VAL A 246 14.68 2.35 -5.50
CA VAL A 246 15.10 1.65 -6.72
C VAL A 246 15.79 0.32 -6.39
N ASP A 247 16.71 0.32 -5.42
CA ASP A 247 17.43 -0.88 -4.99
C ASP A 247 16.46 -1.92 -4.41
N LEU A 248 15.49 -1.52 -3.58
CA LEU A 248 14.47 -2.41 -3.02
C LEU A 248 13.62 -3.07 -4.12
N LEU A 249 13.17 -2.30 -5.12
CA LEU A 249 12.42 -2.84 -6.27
C LEU A 249 13.26 -3.81 -7.10
N TYR A 250 14.55 -3.51 -7.27
CA TYR A 250 15.46 -4.38 -8.00
C TYR A 250 15.74 -5.68 -7.25
N ILE A 251 15.91 -5.64 -5.92
CA ILE A 251 16.01 -6.83 -5.06
C ILE A 251 14.76 -7.70 -5.22
N LEU A 252 13.57 -7.11 -5.17
CA LEU A 252 12.32 -7.85 -5.43
C LEU A 252 12.34 -8.50 -6.83
N SER A 253 12.84 -7.79 -7.85
CA SER A 253 12.93 -8.31 -9.24
C SER A 253 13.91 -9.47 -9.39
N LEU A 254 14.96 -9.50 -8.57
CA LEU A 254 15.87 -10.62 -8.50
C LEU A 254 15.22 -11.85 -7.84
N LEU A 255 14.38 -11.65 -6.83
CA LEU A 255 13.80 -12.72 -6.00
C LEU A 255 12.45 -13.27 -6.50
N TYR A 256 11.75 -12.56 -7.37
CA TYR A 256 10.46 -12.98 -7.96
C TYR A 256 10.55 -13.02 -9.49
N GLU A 257 9.76 -13.87 -10.15
CA GLU A 257 9.77 -13.95 -11.62
C GLU A 257 9.17 -12.71 -12.28
N GLN A 258 8.16 -12.09 -11.65
CA GLN A 258 7.41 -11.01 -12.25
C GLN A 258 7.04 -9.95 -11.22
N LEU A 259 7.32 -8.68 -11.52
CA LEU A 259 6.91 -7.54 -10.73
C LEU A 259 5.98 -6.62 -11.50
N ILE A 260 4.97 -6.13 -10.80
CA ILE A 260 3.93 -5.27 -11.35
C ILE A 260 3.71 -4.11 -10.40
N ILE A 261 3.93 -2.88 -10.85
CA ILE A 261 3.55 -1.67 -10.10
C ILE A 261 2.10 -1.33 -10.46
N ILE A 262 1.24 -1.18 -9.46
CA ILE A 262 -0.19 -0.89 -9.60
C ILE A 262 -0.54 0.34 -8.79
N LYS A 263 -1.30 1.27 -9.39
CA LYS A 263 -2.02 2.32 -8.68
C LYS A 263 -3.53 2.07 -8.80
N PRO A 264 -4.16 1.46 -7.77
CA PRO A 264 -5.59 1.23 -7.72
C PRO A 264 -6.36 2.54 -7.82
N ASN A 265 -7.54 2.52 -8.44
CA ASN A 265 -8.49 3.64 -8.49
C ASN A 265 -8.99 4.04 -7.09
N THR A 266 -9.06 3.08 -6.18
CA THR A 266 -9.41 3.27 -4.76
C THR A 266 -8.26 3.80 -3.91
N SER A 267 -7.05 3.94 -4.47
CA SER A 267 -6.00 4.79 -3.92
C SER A 267 -6.12 6.20 -4.52
N ARG A 268 -6.13 7.24 -3.66
CA ARG A 268 -6.40 8.61 -4.10
C ARG A 268 -5.37 9.06 -5.14
N TRP A 269 -5.81 9.76 -6.18
CA TRP A 269 -4.92 10.18 -7.26
C TRP A 269 -3.86 11.19 -6.81
N ALA A 270 -4.20 12.10 -5.91
CA ALA A 270 -3.25 13.07 -5.34
C ALA A 270 -2.17 12.47 -4.42
N ASN A 271 -2.29 11.20 -3.99
CA ASN A 271 -1.31 10.58 -3.10
C ASN A 271 -0.21 9.83 -3.86
N SER A 272 0.90 9.59 -3.18
CA SER A 272 2.03 8.84 -3.72
C SER A 272 1.88 7.31 -3.56
N GLU A 273 0.82 6.83 -2.89
CA GLU A 273 0.61 5.41 -2.61
C GLU A 273 0.42 4.59 -3.90
N LYS A 274 1.17 3.49 -3.98
CA LYS A 274 1.20 2.50 -5.04
C LYS A 274 1.43 1.11 -4.42
N TYR A 275 1.18 0.05 -5.16
CA TYR A 275 1.43 -1.33 -4.74
C TYR A 275 2.33 -2.04 -5.74
N VAL A 276 3.31 -2.79 -5.25
CA VAL A 276 4.13 -3.71 -6.02
C VAL A 276 3.58 -5.12 -5.79
N VAL A 277 3.19 -5.80 -6.86
CA VAL A 277 2.81 -7.21 -6.80
C VAL A 277 3.96 -8.04 -7.39
N CYS A 278 4.57 -8.85 -6.54
CA CYS A 278 5.66 -9.74 -6.86
C CYS A 278 5.10 -11.16 -6.97
N LYS A 279 5.17 -11.77 -8.16
CA LYS A 279 4.64 -13.11 -8.42
C LYS A 279 5.76 -14.13 -8.58
N LYS A 280 5.49 -15.34 -8.09
CA LYS A 280 6.36 -16.51 -8.19
C LYS A 280 7.74 -16.28 -7.57
N PHE A 281 7.77 -16.34 -6.24
CA PHE A 281 9.03 -16.31 -5.49
C PHE A 281 9.96 -17.44 -5.95
N LYS A 282 11.23 -17.12 -6.21
CA LYS A 282 12.17 -18.03 -6.89
C LYS A 282 12.88 -18.99 -5.94
N LEU A 283 13.11 -18.59 -4.69
CA LEU A 283 13.92 -19.35 -3.75
C LEU A 283 13.13 -20.45 -3.02
N GLU A 284 13.81 -21.55 -2.70
CA GLU A 284 13.33 -22.60 -1.78
C GLU A 284 13.93 -22.41 -0.39
N GLU A 285 15.27 -22.33 -0.33
CA GLU A 285 16.01 -22.07 0.90
C GLU A 285 16.35 -20.58 1.02
N THR A 286 15.96 -19.97 2.14
CA THR A 286 16.15 -18.53 2.39
C THR A 286 17.05 -18.23 3.58
N TYR A 287 17.60 -19.24 4.26
CA TYR A 287 18.39 -19.04 5.50
C TYR A 287 19.54 -18.04 5.32
N GLN A 288 20.42 -18.23 4.33
CA GLN A 288 21.56 -17.35 4.09
C GLN A 288 21.14 -15.92 3.76
N LEU A 289 20.04 -15.78 3.01
CA LEU A 289 19.48 -14.47 2.69
C LEU A 289 18.99 -13.78 3.96
N ILE A 290 18.23 -14.49 4.80
CA ILE A 290 17.70 -13.94 6.06
C ILE A 290 18.83 -13.64 7.04
N GLU A 291 19.85 -14.48 7.13
CA GLU A 291 21.04 -14.23 7.93
C GLU A 291 21.72 -12.92 7.53
N ASN A 292 22.04 -12.76 6.24
CA ASN A 292 22.66 -11.54 5.73
C ASN A 292 21.77 -10.31 5.95
N LEU A 293 20.47 -10.40 5.67
CA LEU A 293 19.53 -9.30 5.88
C LEU A 293 19.38 -8.94 7.36
N SER A 294 19.40 -9.93 8.26
CA SER A 294 19.28 -9.71 9.71
C SER A 294 20.45 -8.90 10.27
N ASN A 295 21.66 -9.10 9.72
CA ASN A 295 22.85 -8.33 10.08
C ASN A 295 22.76 -6.85 9.69
N LEU A 296 21.85 -6.49 8.78
CA LEU A 296 21.64 -5.10 8.33
C LEU A 296 20.66 -4.34 9.25
N PHE A 297 19.90 -5.01 10.11
CA PHE A 297 18.90 -4.37 10.97
C PHE A 297 19.47 -3.25 11.86
N PRO A 298 20.66 -3.37 12.49
CA PRO A 298 21.24 -2.28 13.27
C PRO A 298 21.46 -1.01 12.44
N LEU A 299 21.93 -1.14 11.19
CA LEU A 299 22.15 -0.01 10.29
C LEU A 299 20.83 0.59 9.82
N VAL A 300 19.86 -0.24 9.46
CA VAL A 300 18.51 0.19 9.05
C VAL A 300 17.75 0.84 10.20
N ASN A 301 18.03 0.42 11.44
CA ASN A 301 17.40 0.97 12.64
C ASN A 301 18.05 2.26 13.14
N SER A 302 19.20 2.64 12.61
CA SER A 302 19.84 3.91 12.94
C SER A 302 19.01 5.12 12.50
N ASP A 303 19.31 6.29 13.05
CA ASP A 303 18.66 7.56 12.69
C ASP A 303 19.15 8.13 11.34
N SER A 304 20.10 7.45 10.69
CA SER A 304 20.67 7.92 9.42
C SER A 304 19.75 7.62 8.24
N ILE A 305 19.81 8.47 7.21
CA ILE A 305 19.03 8.26 5.98
C ILE A 305 19.68 7.12 5.19
N ILE A 306 18.89 6.13 4.79
CA ILE A 306 19.35 5.03 3.94
C ILE A 306 19.43 5.53 2.49
N GLU A 307 20.62 5.50 1.90
CA GLU A 307 20.85 5.91 0.51
C GLU A 307 20.75 4.71 -0.44
N ARG A 308 21.35 3.57 -0.08
CA ARG A 308 21.41 2.37 -0.94
C ARG A 308 21.19 1.08 -0.18
N PHE A 309 20.64 0.09 -0.89
CA PHE A 309 20.58 -1.31 -0.47
C PHE A 309 21.46 -2.24 -1.31
N LEU A 310 22.08 -1.73 -2.37
CA LEU A 310 22.92 -2.51 -3.28
C LEU A 310 24.26 -1.81 -3.52
N ASN A 311 25.33 -2.61 -3.66
CA ASN A 311 26.67 -2.13 -4.04
C ASN A 311 26.94 -2.26 -5.56
N ILE A 312 25.91 -2.57 -6.35
CA ILE A 312 25.98 -2.74 -7.81
C ILE A 312 25.19 -1.66 -8.53
N ASP A 313 25.53 -1.43 -9.79
CA ASP A 313 24.74 -0.57 -10.66
C ASP A 313 23.49 -1.29 -11.17
N ILE A 314 22.39 -0.54 -11.21
CA ILE A 314 21.11 -1.02 -11.72
C ILE A 314 21.09 -0.84 -13.24
N PRO A 315 20.72 -1.86 -14.03
CA PRO A 315 20.67 -1.76 -15.49
C PRO A 315 19.84 -0.57 -15.96
N SER A 316 20.35 0.16 -16.96
CA SER A 316 19.70 1.36 -17.50
C SER A 316 18.29 1.10 -18.02
N LEU A 317 18.03 -0.07 -18.62
CA LEU A 317 16.70 -0.49 -19.04
C LEU A 317 15.69 -0.50 -17.87
N TYR A 318 16.12 -0.97 -16.69
CA TYR A 318 15.30 -1.00 -15.49
C TYR A 318 15.03 0.41 -14.98
N ILE A 319 16.07 1.24 -14.93
CA ILE A 319 15.97 2.66 -14.55
C ILE A 319 15.02 3.43 -15.47
N ASN A 320 15.16 3.28 -16.79
CA ASN A 320 14.31 3.93 -17.78
C ASN A 320 12.85 3.54 -17.58
N LYS A 321 12.58 2.25 -17.33
CA LYS A 321 11.21 1.78 -17.07
C LYS A 321 10.61 2.43 -15.82
N LEU A 322 11.38 2.60 -14.75
CA LEU A 322 10.91 3.31 -13.56
C LEU A 322 10.65 4.80 -13.84
N GLN A 323 11.48 5.44 -14.65
CA GLN A 323 11.25 6.83 -15.07
C GLN A 323 9.96 7.00 -15.88
N ASP A 324 9.66 6.08 -16.80
CA ASP A 324 8.40 6.08 -17.55
C ASP A 324 7.18 5.95 -16.62
N ILE A 325 7.26 5.02 -15.66
CA ILE A 325 6.19 4.80 -14.68
C ILE A 325 5.98 6.05 -13.82
N ASN A 326 7.08 6.66 -13.35
CA ASN A 326 7.03 7.90 -12.59
C ASN A 326 6.41 9.03 -13.40
N ALA A 327 6.78 9.20 -14.67
CA ALA A 327 6.21 10.22 -15.53
C ALA A 327 4.69 10.07 -15.64
N ILE A 328 4.20 8.86 -15.91
CA ILE A 328 2.76 8.60 -16.10
C ILE A 328 1.98 8.81 -14.79
N ILE A 329 2.42 8.18 -13.69
CA ILE A 329 1.69 8.26 -12.43
C ILE A 329 1.84 9.65 -11.79
N GLY A 330 3.03 10.23 -11.87
CA GLY A 330 3.32 11.55 -11.34
C GLY A 330 2.57 12.66 -12.05
N GLN A 331 2.40 12.57 -13.37
CA GLN A 331 1.56 13.51 -14.13
C GLN A 331 0.11 13.45 -13.66
N GLN A 332 -0.47 12.25 -13.50
CA GLN A 332 -1.82 12.08 -12.97
C GLN A 332 -1.96 12.69 -11.56
N GLN A 333 -0.94 12.53 -10.72
CA GLN A 333 -0.91 13.10 -9.37
C GLN A 333 -0.87 14.64 -9.41
N LEU A 334 0.00 15.23 -10.25
CA LEU A 334 0.09 16.68 -10.45
C LEU A 334 -1.24 17.27 -10.92
N GLU A 335 -1.83 16.69 -11.96
CA GLU A 335 -3.12 17.14 -12.50
C GLU A 335 -4.24 17.08 -11.46
N ASN A 336 -4.26 16.03 -10.64
CA ASN A 336 -5.27 15.92 -9.58
C ASN A 336 -5.08 16.99 -8.51
N ILE A 337 -3.84 17.24 -8.08
CA ILE A 337 -3.54 18.29 -7.10
C ILE A 337 -3.91 19.67 -7.64
N LEU A 338 -3.48 20.00 -8.85
CA LEU A 338 -3.79 21.27 -9.52
C LEU A 338 -5.30 21.46 -9.71
N SER A 339 -6.01 20.41 -10.13
CA SER A 339 -7.47 20.45 -10.27
C SER A 339 -8.17 20.71 -8.94
N THR A 340 -7.67 20.15 -7.84
CA THR A 340 -8.19 20.43 -6.50
C THR A 340 -7.92 21.87 -6.09
N LEU A 341 -6.69 22.36 -6.22
CA LEU A 341 -6.32 23.74 -5.90
C LEU A 341 -7.18 24.73 -6.70
N TYR A 342 -7.33 24.51 -8.01
CA TYR A 342 -8.21 25.33 -8.86
C TYR A 342 -9.67 25.30 -8.40
N LEU A 343 -10.16 24.15 -7.92
CA LEU A 343 -11.52 24.02 -7.41
C LEU A 343 -11.73 24.74 -6.08
N LEU A 344 -10.68 24.91 -5.26
CA LEU A 344 -10.72 25.72 -4.04
C LEU A 344 -11.04 27.19 -4.38
N ASP A 345 -10.39 27.72 -5.41
CA ASP A 345 -10.58 29.11 -5.86
C ASP A 345 -11.86 29.29 -6.67
N ASN A 346 -12.35 28.25 -7.35
CA ASN A 346 -13.48 28.30 -8.28
C ASN A 346 -14.60 27.31 -7.94
N ASN A 347 -15.14 27.43 -6.73
CA ASN A 347 -16.06 26.49 -6.09
C ASN A 347 -17.57 26.68 -6.40
N LYS A 348 -17.92 27.13 -7.62
CA LYS A 348 -19.33 27.31 -8.01
C LYS A 348 -20.15 26.04 -7.76
N GLN A 349 -21.28 26.15 -7.05
CA GLN A 349 -22.09 25.01 -6.62
C GLN A 349 -22.52 24.09 -7.78
N GLU A 350 -22.91 24.66 -8.92
CA GLU A 350 -23.29 23.90 -10.12
C GLU A 350 -22.17 22.97 -10.62
N LYS A 351 -20.92 23.46 -10.59
CA LYS A 351 -19.74 22.67 -10.97
C LYS A 351 -19.52 21.53 -9.98
N LEU A 352 -19.65 21.79 -8.68
CA LEU A 352 -19.50 20.77 -7.63
C LEU A 352 -20.56 19.68 -7.75
N GLU A 353 -21.81 20.05 -8.04
CA GLU A 353 -22.91 19.10 -8.26
C GLU A 353 -22.67 18.24 -9.51
N THR A 354 -22.15 18.84 -10.59
CA THR A 354 -21.81 18.12 -11.82
C THR A 354 -20.70 17.09 -11.57
N ILE A 355 -19.62 17.49 -10.89
CA ILE A 355 -18.53 16.58 -10.52
C ILE A 355 -19.04 15.46 -9.61
N LYS A 356 -19.86 15.81 -8.61
CA LYS A 356 -20.45 14.84 -7.67
C LYS A 356 -21.29 13.79 -8.39
N LYS A 357 -22.19 14.20 -9.31
CA LYS A 357 -23.01 13.28 -10.10
C LYS A 357 -22.16 12.31 -10.95
N ASN A 358 -21.11 12.82 -11.59
CA ASN A 358 -20.20 11.99 -12.39
C ASN A 358 -19.45 10.97 -11.51
N ASN A 359 -18.91 11.40 -10.36
CA ASN A 359 -18.22 10.49 -9.43
C ASN A 359 -19.15 9.42 -8.86
N ILE A 360 -20.40 9.76 -8.55
CA ILE A 360 -21.42 8.79 -8.13
C ILE A 360 -21.60 7.70 -9.20
N GLN A 361 -21.75 8.08 -10.46
CA GLN A 361 -21.89 7.12 -11.57
C GLN A 361 -20.66 6.22 -11.69
N LYS A 362 -19.45 6.79 -11.63
CA LYS A 362 -18.18 6.03 -11.64
C LYS A 362 -18.09 5.05 -10.48
N CYS A 363 -18.49 5.44 -9.27
CA CYS A 363 -18.51 4.58 -8.10
C CYS A 363 -19.54 3.44 -8.23
N ILE A 364 -20.73 3.72 -8.79
CA ILE A 364 -21.74 2.68 -9.04
C ILE A 364 -21.22 1.66 -10.06
N GLN A 365 -20.67 2.13 -11.19
CA GLN A 365 -20.05 1.28 -12.19
C GLN A 365 -18.89 0.45 -11.60
N TRP A 366 -18.10 1.05 -10.72
CA TRP A 366 -17.05 0.35 -9.98
C TRP A 366 -17.65 -0.80 -9.15
N CYS A 367 -18.67 -0.55 -8.32
CA CYS A 367 -19.30 -1.61 -7.52
C CYS A 367 -19.90 -2.72 -8.41
N ILE A 368 -20.52 -2.37 -9.53
CA ILE A 368 -21.05 -3.34 -10.50
C ILE A 368 -19.91 -4.20 -11.08
N LYS A 369 -18.82 -3.57 -11.52
CA LYS A 369 -17.65 -4.25 -12.10
C LYS A 369 -17.04 -5.28 -11.14
N TYR A 370 -16.95 -4.94 -9.85
CA TYR A 370 -16.38 -5.82 -8.82
C TYR A 370 -17.43 -6.65 -8.06
N LYS A 371 -18.69 -6.67 -8.53
CA LYS A 371 -19.79 -7.44 -7.95
C LYS A 371 -20.04 -7.15 -6.45
N LEU A 372 -19.81 -5.92 -6.02
CA LEU A 372 -20.03 -5.49 -4.63
C LEU A 372 -21.41 -4.84 -4.46
N PRO A 373 -22.07 -5.01 -3.29
CA PRO A 373 -23.39 -4.44 -3.06
C PRO A 373 -23.31 -2.92 -2.98
N TYR A 374 -24.27 -2.24 -3.64
CA TYR A 374 -24.30 -0.78 -3.73
C TYR A 374 -25.71 -0.20 -3.56
N ASN A 375 -25.76 1.08 -3.20
CA ASN A 375 -26.99 1.85 -3.09
C ASN A 375 -27.41 2.42 -4.45
N LYS A 376 -28.59 2.02 -4.94
CA LYS A 376 -29.15 2.46 -6.24
C LYS A 376 -29.82 3.84 -6.17
N ASN A 377 -30.55 4.10 -5.07
CA ASN A 377 -31.31 5.33 -4.89
C ASN A 377 -30.60 6.22 -3.86
N ILE A 378 -29.97 7.28 -4.33
CA ILE A 378 -29.30 8.26 -3.49
C ILE A 378 -30.27 9.44 -3.30
N GLN A 379 -31.06 9.38 -2.22
CA GLN A 379 -31.94 10.49 -1.86
C GLN A 379 -31.11 11.62 -1.26
N GLN A 380 -31.27 12.83 -1.79
CA GLN A 380 -30.69 14.02 -1.19
C GLN A 380 -31.51 14.41 0.05
N LEU A 381 -30.82 14.76 1.14
CA LEU A 381 -31.50 15.38 2.26
C LEU A 381 -31.92 16.79 1.84
N ASN A 382 -33.21 17.08 1.89
CA ASN A 382 -33.71 18.45 1.76
C ASN A 382 -33.17 19.27 2.94
N VAL A 383 -32.32 20.26 2.62
CA VAL A 383 -31.69 21.16 3.61
C VAL A 383 -32.73 21.91 4.46
N PHE A 384 -33.97 22.05 3.98
CA PHE A 384 -35.07 22.68 4.70
C PHE A 384 -35.77 21.81 5.76
N LEU A 385 -35.47 20.50 5.82
CA LEU A 385 -36.13 19.58 6.76
C LEU A 385 -35.24 19.15 7.95
N SER A 386 -33.98 19.59 8.02
CA SER A 386 -33.06 19.24 9.10
C SER A 386 -33.07 20.19 10.30
N ASN A 387 -33.89 21.25 10.28
CA ASN A 387 -34.11 22.15 11.41
C ASN A 387 -35.48 21.91 12.08
N LYS A 388 -35.75 20.67 12.49
CA LYS A 388 -36.84 20.36 13.41
C LYS A 388 -36.39 19.34 14.45
#